data_AF-A0A8S4GV29-F1
#
_entry.id   AF-A0A8S4GV29-F1
#
_cell.length_a   1.000
_cell.length_b   1.000
_cell.length_c   1.000
_cell.angle_alpha   90.00
_cell.angle_beta   90.00
_cell.angle_gamma   90.00
#
_symmetry.space_group_name_H-M   'P 1'
#
loop_
_entity.id
_entity.type
_entity.pdbx_description
1 polymer ?
#
loop_
_entity_poly.entity_id
_entity_poly.type
_entity_poly.pdbx_seq_one_letter_code
_entity_poly.pdbx_strand_id
1 'polypeptide(L)'
;MGGKGNVSAKARKAEKDAAMSELKAKEKEDMEWAQAGDGALTKGQAKKLEAERKRMEKLEKKQEKQALHDEEIEEATAKKQKEKWRYDKPTAHEILKAKEADHAEKMRKREEWVKAQRREMSERDYARLVDVVINNKRDDFVDASNLADAVRQLEAMELRGSTSSPKVAMTFKLYYPRKIEELKAEKPGLKLTQYKDLAWNAWQRSPENPKNQQ
;
A
#
# COMPACT_ATOMS: atom_id res chain seq x y z
N MET A 1 -11.73 -36.37 0.87
CA MET A 1 -11.65 -35.69 -0.44
C MET A 1 -11.56 -34.18 -0.20
N GLY A 2 -10.36 -33.63 0.02
CA GLY A 2 -10.21 -32.20 0.38
C GLY A 2 -8.83 -31.67 0.01
N GLY A 3 -8.45 -31.78 -1.26
CA GLY A 3 -7.11 -31.45 -1.78
C GLY A 3 -7.10 -30.43 -2.92
N LYS A 4 -8.10 -29.55 -3.05
CA LYS A 4 -8.24 -28.66 -4.22
C LYS A 4 -7.71 -27.22 -4.01
N GLY A 5 -7.44 -26.77 -2.78
CA GLY A 5 -7.00 -25.38 -2.51
C GLY A 5 -5.49 -25.13 -2.45
N ASN A 6 -4.69 -26.11 -2.01
CA ASN A 6 -3.22 -25.97 -1.92
C ASN A 6 -2.54 -26.17 -3.30
N VAL A 7 -3.13 -27.01 -4.15
CA VAL A 7 -2.66 -27.22 -5.52
C VAL A 7 -2.77 -25.93 -6.34
N SER A 8 -3.84 -25.13 -6.17
CA SER A 8 -3.99 -23.86 -6.90
C SER A 8 -3.04 -22.77 -6.41
N ALA A 9 -2.74 -22.71 -5.11
CA ALA A 9 -1.79 -21.72 -4.57
C ALA A 9 -0.34 -22.05 -4.98
N LYS A 10 0.05 -23.33 -4.92
CA LYS A 10 1.34 -23.81 -5.43
C LYS A 10 1.44 -23.64 -6.95
N ALA A 11 0.38 -23.89 -7.70
CA ALA A 11 0.33 -23.66 -9.15
C ALA A 11 0.52 -22.17 -9.49
N ARG A 12 -0.20 -21.26 -8.82
CA ARG A 12 -0.04 -19.80 -9.03
C ARG A 12 1.36 -19.30 -8.66
N LYS A 13 1.99 -19.89 -7.64
CA LYS A 13 3.38 -19.55 -7.27
C LYS A 13 4.36 -20.07 -8.33
N ALA A 14 4.17 -21.31 -8.81
CA ALA A 14 4.98 -21.88 -9.88
C ALA A 14 4.85 -21.09 -11.19
N GLU A 15 3.65 -20.63 -11.55
CA GLU A 15 3.41 -19.76 -12.71
C GLU A 15 4.13 -18.41 -12.59
N LYS A 16 4.12 -17.79 -11.41
CA LYS A 16 4.86 -16.53 -11.17
C LYS A 16 6.37 -16.72 -11.20
N ASP A 17 6.86 -17.80 -10.61
CA ASP A 17 8.29 -18.13 -10.60
C ASP A 17 8.76 -18.47 -12.03
N ALA A 18 7.93 -19.17 -12.82
CA ALA A 18 8.16 -19.43 -14.24
C ALA A 18 8.18 -18.13 -15.06
N ALA A 19 7.17 -17.26 -14.91
CA ALA A 19 7.12 -15.97 -15.59
C ALA A 19 8.31 -15.06 -15.24
N MET A 20 8.73 -15.03 -13.97
CA MET A 20 9.93 -14.30 -13.55
C MET A 20 11.21 -14.90 -14.12
N SER A 21 11.28 -16.22 -14.25
CA SER A 21 12.43 -16.90 -14.88
C SER A 21 12.49 -16.64 -16.38
N GLU A 22 11.34 -16.59 -17.07
CA GLU A 22 11.24 -16.24 -18.48
C GLU A 22 11.58 -14.77 -18.72
N LEU A 23 11.13 -13.85 -17.87
CA LEU A 23 11.51 -12.44 -17.94
C LEU A 23 13.02 -12.26 -17.76
N LYS A 24 13.62 -12.95 -16.78
CA LYS A 24 15.07 -12.92 -16.56
C LYS A 24 15.84 -13.60 -17.70
N ALA A 25 15.28 -14.62 -18.33
CA ALA A 25 15.89 -15.25 -19.50
C ALA A 25 15.85 -14.29 -20.70
N LYS A 26 14.71 -13.63 -20.95
CA LYS A 26 14.56 -12.61 -21.99
C LYS A 26 15.48 -11.42 -21.76
N GLU A 27 15.55 -10.90 -20.54
CA GLU A 27 16.44 -9.78 -20.21
C GLU A 27 17.92 -10.16 -20.43
N LYS A 28 18.32 -11.39 -20.08
CA LYS A 28 19.67 -11.89 -20.36
C LYS A 28 19.92 -12.06 -21.86
N GLU A 29 18.96 -12.61 -22.59
CA GLU A 29 19.04 -12.77 -24.04
C GLU A 29 19.16 -11.38 -24.70
N ASP A 30 18.32 -10.42 -24.33
CA ASP A 30 18.36 -9.03 -24.80
C ASP A 30 19.70 -8.36 -24.45
N MET A 31 20.24 -8.60 -23.24
CA MET A 31 21.57 -8.13 -22.85
C MET A 31 22.69 -8.78 -23.68
N GLU A 32 22.59 -10.07 -23.96
CA GLU A 32 23.55 -10.81 -24.79
C GLU A 32 23.49 -10.31 -26.25
N TRP A 33 22.29 -10.06 -26.80
CA TRP A 33 22.09 -9.42 -28.11
C TRP A 33 22.65 -7.99 -28.16
N ALA A 34 22.50 -7.22 -27.08
CA ALA A 34 23.08 -5.88 -26.99
C ALA A 34 24.62 -5.92 -26.90
N GLN A 35 25.20 -6.90 -26.19
CA GLN A 35 26.65 -7.08 -26.05
C GLN A 35 27.30 -7.66 -27.30
N ALA A 36 26.60 -8.50 -28.07
CA ALA A 36 27.05 -9.07 -29.34
C ALA A 36 27.19 -8.01 -30.46
N GLY A 37 26.81 -6.75 -30.21
CA GLY A 37 27.05 -5.62 -31.10
C GLY A 37 26.03 -5.46 -32.23
N ASP A 38 25.14 -6.43 -32.44
CA ASP A 38 24.06 -6.38 -33.45
C ASP A 38 22.89 -5.48 -33.00
N GLY A 39 22.75 -5.24 -31.69
CA GLY A 39 21.74 -4.34 -31.11
C GLY A 39 22.19 -2.88 -30.93
N ALA A 40 23.47 -2.56 -31.16
CA ALA A 40 23.96 -1.19 -31.06
C ALA A 40 23.53 -0.42 -32.31
N LEU A 41 22.56 0.48 -32.16
CA LEU A 41 22.16 1.37 -33.26
C LEU A 41 23.40 2.00 -33.87
N THR A 42 23.56 1.81 -35.17
CA THR A 42 24.68 2.42 -35.90
C THR A 42 24.68 3.93 -35.64
N LYS A 43 25.85 4.58 -35.65
CA LYS A 43 25.98 6.03 -35.44
C LYS A 43 25.02 6.85 -36.33
N GLY A 44 24.67 6.32 -37.52
CA GLY A 44 23.67 6.92 -38.42
C GLY A 44 22.23 6.79 -37.92
N GLN A 45 21.82 5.61 -37.44
CA GLN A 45 20.48 5.40 -36.87
C GLN A 45 20.28 6.20 -35.58
N ALA A 46 21.31 6.26 -34.71
CA ALA A 46 21.28 7.08 -33.50
C ALA A 46 21.11 8.57 -33.82
N LYS A 47 21.85 9.09 -34.81
CA LYS A 47 21.70 10.48 -35.29
C LYS A 47 20.33 10.75 -35.89
N LYS A 48 19.73 9.78 -36.59
CA LYS A 48 18.39 9.90 -37.17
C LYS A 48 17.31 9.98 -36.07
N LEU A 49 17.36 9.10 -35.07
CA LEU A 49 16.43 9.12 -33.93
C LEU A 49 16.59 10.38 -33.08
N GLU A 50 17.82 10.87 -32.88
CA GLU A 50 18.05 12.13 -32.17
C GLU A 50 17.49 13.33 -32.95
N ALA A 51 17.67 13.36 -34.28
CA ALA A 51 17.11 14.39 -35.14
C ALA A 51 15.57 14.36 -35.16
N GLU A 52 14.97 13.17 -35.20
CA GLU A 52 13.52 12.98 -35.10
C GLU A 52 12.99 13.42 -33.73
N ARG A 53 13.66 13.03 -32.63
CA ARG A 53 13.33 13.47 -31.26
C ARG A 53 13.38 14.99 -31.14
N LYS A 54 14.44 15.62 -31.63
CA LYS A 54 14.60 17.08 -31.61
C LYS A 54 13.57 17.81 -32.48
N ARG A 55 13.08 17.17 -33.55
CA ARG A 55 11.99 17.71 -34.38
C ARG A 55 10.65 17.63 -33.65
N MET A 56 10.38 16.53 -32.96
CA MET A 56 9.15 16.36 -32.16
C MET A 56 9.12 17.33 -30.98
N GLU A 57 10.21 17.47 -30.23
CA GLU A 57 10.31 18.42 -29.12
C GLU A 57 10.08 19.88 -29.58
N LYS A 58 10.59 20.25 -30.76
CA LYS A 58 10.34 21.58 -31.34
C LYS A 58 8.88 21.78 -31.75
N LEU A 59 8.22 20.74 -32.23
CA LEU A 59 6.80 20.78 -32.59
C LEU A 59 5.93 20.90 -31.34
N GLU A 60 6.22 20.12 -30.30
CA GLU A 60 5.54 20.20 -29.01
C GLU A 60 5.71 21.57 -28.37
N LYS A 61 6.94 22.09 -28.29
CA LYS A 61 7.19 23.44 -27.76
C LYS A 61 6.51 24.54 -28.57
N LYS A 62 6.36 24.36 -29.89
CA LYS A 62 5.62 25.30 -30.74
C LYS A 62 4.12 25.21 -30.48
N GLN A 63 3.58 24.01 -30.31
CA GLN A 63 2.18 23.78 -29.98
C GLN A 63 1.83 24.34 -28.60
N GLU A 64 2.66 24.09 -27.59
CA GLU A 64 2.49 24.64 -26.25
C GLU A 64 2.50 26.17 -26.26
N LYS A 65 3.47 26.78 -26.96
CA LYS A 65 3.51 28.24 -27.12
C LYS A 65 2.28 28.78 -27.84
N GLN A 66 1.79 28.06 -28.85
CA GLN A 66 0.60 28.46 -29.58
C GLN A 66 -0.66 28.35 -28.70
N ALA A 67 -0.80 27.26 -27.94
CA ALA A 67 -1.90 27.09 -26.99
C ALA A 67 -1.92 28.20 -25.95
N LEU A 68 -0.77 28.54 -25.34
CA LEU A 68 -0.67 29.64 -24.38
C LEU A 68 -1.04 31.00 -25.00
N HIS A 69 -0.61 31.25 -26.24
CA HIS A 69 -0.95 32.47 -26.96
C HIS A 69 -2.45 32.53 -27.29
N ASP A 70 -3.05 31.41 -27.67
CA ASP A 70 -4.47 31.33 -27.96
C ASP A 70 -5.31 31.50 -26.68
N GLU A 71 -4.86 30.96 -25.54
CA GLU A 71 -5.44 31.21 -24.21
C GLU A 71 -5.37 32.70 -23.84
N GLU A 72 -4.23 33.37 -24.06
CA GLU A 72 -4.09 34.81 -23.83
C GLU A 72 -5.02 35.64 -24.72
N ILE A 73 -5.21 35.25 -25.99
CA ILE A 73 -6.16 35.89 -26.90
C ILE A 73 -7.60 35.62 -26.49
N GLU A 74 -7.95 34.40 -26.09
CA GLU A 74 -9.28 34.08 -25.58
C GLU A 74 -9.59 34.86 -24.31
N GLU A 75 -8.63 34.98 -23.39
CA GLU A 75 -8.78 35.85 -22.22
C GLU A 75 -8.94 37.32 -22.61
N ALA A 76 -8.13 37.83 -23.54
CA ALA A 76 -8.20 39.21 -23.99
C ALA A 76 -9.51 39.51 -24.74
N THR A 77 -10.01 38.56 -25.54
CA THR A 77 -11.27 38.68 -26.26
C THR A 77 -12.48 38.47 -25.35
N ALA A 78 -12.41 37.58 -24.36
CA ALA A 78 -13.42 37.44 -23.31
C ALA A 78 -13.50 38.69 -22.43
N LYS A 79 -12.35 39.32 -22.11
CA LYS A 79 -12.29 40.63 -21.44
C LYS A 79 -12.90 41.73 -22.33
N LYS A 80 -12.61 41.76 -23.63
CA LYS A 80 -13.23 42.71 -24.59
C LYS A 80 -14.73 42.48 -24.83
N GLN A 81 -15.22 41.25 -24.80
CA GLN A 81 -16.65 40.94 -24.88
C GLN A 81 -17.39 41.43 -23.62
N LYS A 82 -16.74 41.37 -22.45
CA LYS A 82 -17.24 41.97 -21.20
C LYS A 82 -17.16 43.50 -21.19
N GLU A 83 -16.28 44.13 -21.96
CA GLU A 83 -16.22 45.60 -22.13
C GLU A 83 -17.30 46.21 -23.04
N LYS A 84 -18.13 45.40 -23.72
CA LYS A 84 -19.39 45.91 -24.29
C LYS A 84 -20.48 46.10 -23.23
N TRP A 85 -20.21 45.78 -21.97
CA TRP A 85 -20.99 46.22 -20.84
C TRP A 85 -20.58 47.66 -20.47
N ARG A 86 -21.60 48.50 -20.28
CA ARG A 86 -21.53 49.94 -20.04
C ARG A 86 -20.36 50.32 -19.12
N TYR A 87 -19.59 51.33 -19.54
CA TYR A 87 -18.56 51.96 -18.72
C TYR A 87 -19.24 52.78 -17.61
N ASP A 88 -19.80 52.10 -16.62
CA ASP A 88 -20.21 52.72 -15.36
C ASP A 88 -18.94 53.12 -14.64
N LYS A 89 -18.57 54.40 -14.77
CA LYS A 89 -17.41 54.97 -14.07
C LYS A 89 -17.65 54.73 -12.58
N PRO A 90 -16.76 54.03 -11.87
CA PRO A 90 -16.97 53.71 -10.47
C PRO A 90 -17.13 55.01 -9.69
N THR A 91 -18.10 55.01 -8.79
CA THR A 91 -18.41 56.18 -7.97
C THR A 91 -17.22 56.45 -7.04
N ALA A 92 -16.93 57.71 -6.71
CA ALA A 92 -15.78 58.08 -5.88
C ALA A 92 -15.69 57.29 -4.55
N HIS A 93 -16.83 56.92 -3.98
CA HIS A 93 -16.92 56.05 -2.79
C HIS A 93 -16.41 54.63 -3.03
N GLU A 94 -16.72 54.04 -4.19
CA GLU A 94 -16.27 52.69 -4.58
C GLU A 94 -14.77 52.68 -4.83
N ILE A 95 -14.23 53.75 -5.42
CA ILE A 95 -12.78 53.93 -5.61
C ILE A 95 -12.07 54.01 -4.26
N LEU A 96 -12.65 54.73 -3.28
CA LEU A 96 -12.08 54.85 -1.94
C LEU A 96 -12.09 53.50 -1.21
N LYS A 97 -13.20 52.77 -1.28
CA LYS A 97 -13.35 51.44 -0.69
C LYS A 97 -12.40 50.42 -1.31
N ALA A 98 -12.20 50.47 -2.63
CA ALA A 98 -11.23 49.63 -3.32
C ALA A 98 -9.80 49.95 -2.88
N LYS A 99 -9.43 51.23 -2.76
CA LYS A 99 -8.12 51.65 -2.25
C LYS A 99 -7.88 51.22 -0.81
N GLU A 100 -8.89 51.30 0.04
CA GLU A 100 -8.82 50.84 1.43
C GLU A 100 -8.64 49.32 1.51
N ALA A 101 -9.38 48.56 0.69
CA ALA A 101 -9.24 47.11 0.59
C ALA A 101 -7.84 46.70 0.09
N ASP A 102 -7.34 47.33 -0.97
CA ASP A 102 -5.98 47.14 -1.50
C ASP A 102 -4.91 47.45 -0.44
N HIS A 103 -5.10 48.53 0.31
CA HIS A 103 -4.19 48.91 1.38
C HIS A 103 -4.23 47.89 2.54
N ALA A 104 -5.42 47.46 2.94
CA ALA A 104 -5.59 46.43 3.97
C ALA A 104 -4.96 45.10 3.54
N GLU A 105 -5.11 44.68 2.28
CA GLU A 105 -4.49 43.46 1.76
C GLU A 105 -2.97 43.56 1.75
N LYS A 106 -2.40 44.69 1.32
CA LYS A 106 -0.95 44.93 1.37
C LYS A 106 -0.40 44.91 2.79
N MET A 107 -1.13 45.48 3.75
CA MET A 107 -0.75 45.44 5.16
C MET A 107 -0.82 44.03 5.71
N ARG A 108 -1.89 43.27 5.43
CA ARG A 108 -2.02 41.87 5.84
C ARG A 108 -0.91 41.00 5.26
N LYS A 109 -0.60 41.17 3.98
CA LYS A 109 0.50 40.45 3.31
C LYS A 109 1.87 40.83 3.88
N ARG A 110 2.06 42.09 4.27
CA ARG A 110 3.28 42.54 4.96
C ARG A 110 3.41 41.91 6.35
N GLU A 111 2.32 41.86 7.11
CA GLU A 111 2.26 41.21 8.42
C GLU A 111 2.53 39.70 8.30
N GLU A 112 1.90 39.03 7.33
CA GLU A 112 2.15 37.62 7.01
C GLU A 112 3.62 37.38 6.63
N TRP A 113 4.23 38.28 5.84
CA TRP A 113 5.64 38.20 5.47
C TRP A 113 6.57 38.41 6.68
N VAL A 114 6.30 39.40 7.53
CA VAL A 114 7.08 39.64 8.76
C VAL A 114 6.97 38.44 9.71
N LYS A 115 5.76 37.90 9.86
CA LYS A 115 5.49 36.72 10.68
C LYS A 115 6.22 35.48 10.15
N ALA A 116 6.23 35.30 8.83
CA ALA A 116 7.00 34.24 8.17
C ALA A 116 8.51 34.41 8.38
N GLN A 117 9.05 35.63 8.25
CA GLN A 117 10.47 35.93 8.51
C GLN A 117 10.85 35.67 9.97
N ARG A 118 9.98 36.03 10.92
CA ARG A 118 10.16 35.76 12.35
C ARG A 118 9.94 34.30 12.73
N ARG A 119 9.47 33.45 11.80
CA ARG A 119 9.05 32.07 12.06
C ARG A 119 8.02 31.96 13.20
N GLU A 120 7.20 33.00 13.36
CA GLU A 120 6.14 33.02 14.36
C GLU A 120 4.92 32.30 13.81
N MET A 121 4.48 31.23 14.47
CA MET A 121 3.25 30.54 14.10
C MET A 121 2.03 31.28 14.70
N SER A 122 0.88 31.29 14.03
CA SER A 122 -0.33 31.80 14.67
C SER A 122 -0.84 30.83 15.73
N GLU A 123 -1.49 31.35 16.78
CA GLU A 123 -2.08 30.53 17.85
C GLU A 123 -3.10 29.52 17.29
N ARG A 124 -3.84 29.92 16.25
CA ARG A 124 -4.79 29.04 15.52
C ARG A 124 -4.09 27.93 14.75
N ASP A 125 -2.92 28.19 14.18
CA ASP A 125 -2.14 27.19 13.45
C ASP A 125 -1.43 26.25 14.44
N TYR A 126 -1.01 26.77 15.59
CA TYR A 126 -0.45 25.98 16.68
C TYR A 126 -1.48 25.02 17.27
N ALA A 127 -2.69 25.49 17.57
CA ALA A 127 -3.79 24.64 18.02
C ALA A 127 -4.07 23.50 17.04
N ARG A 128 -4.08 23.79 15.73
CA ARG A 128 -4.24 22.77 14.69
C ARG A 128 -3.13 21.73 14.65
N LEU A 129 -1.89 22.08 15.02
CA LEU A 129 -0.78 21.14 15.09
C LEU A 129 -0.87 20.25 16.34
N VAL A 130 -1.34 20.82 17.46
CA VAL A 130 -1.45 20.11 18.74
C VAL A 130 -2.68 19.18 18.77
N ASP A 131 -3.80 19.58 18.16
CA ASP A 131 -5.03 18.79 18.14
C ASP A 131 -4.99 17.61 17.14
N VAL A 132 -3.84 17.34 16.52
CA VAL A 132 -3.66 16.15 15.68
C VAL A 132 -3.56 14.91 16.56
N VAL A 133 -4.54 14.01 16.44
CA VAL A 133 -4.49 12.71 17.11
C VAL A 133 -3.35 11.88 16.51
N ILE A 134 -2.26 11.74 17.27
CA ILE A 134 -1.09 10.94 16.88
C ILE A 134 -1.40 9.45 17.09
N ASN A 135 -1.80 8.76 16.02
CA ASN A 135 -2.03 7.31 16.01
C ASN A 135 -0.74 6.50 15.77
N ASN A 136 0.39 6.94 16.34
CA ASN A 136 1.67 6.24 16.22
C ASN A 136 1.84 5.09 17.23
N LYS A 137 0.83 4.82 18.07
CA LYS A 137 0.81 3.57 18.82
C LYS A 137 0.53 2.44 17.84
N ARG A 138 1.52 1.57 17.64
CA ARG A 138 1.27 0.24 17.12
C ARG A 138 0.30 -0.44 18.08
N ASP A 139 -0.91 -0.74 17.63
CA ASP A 139 -1.94 -1.49 18.37
C ASP A 139 -1.53 -2.95 18.65
N ASP A 140 -0.29 -3.30 18.30
CA ASP A 140 0.31 -4.61 18.48
C ASP A 140 0.70 -4.89 19.94
N PHE A 141 0.68 -3.88 20.83
CA PHE A 141 0.96 -4.07 22.25
C PHE A 141 -0.31 -4.48 22.99
N VAL A 142 -0.44 -5.78 23.24
CA VAL A 142 -1.47 -6.34 24.10
C VAL A 142 -0.95 -6.38 25.53
N ASP A 143 -1.49 -5.52 26.39
CA ASP A 143 -1.30 -5.61 27.84
C ASP A 143 -2.31 -6.63 28.42
N ALA A 144 -1.84 -7.84 28.70
CA ALA A 144 -2.60 -8.89 29.36
C ALA A 144 -1.99 -9.21 30.72
N SER A 145 -1.86 -8.20 31.58
CA SER A 145 -1.27 -8.32 32.92
C SER A 145 -2.06 -9.23 33.88
N ASN A 146 -3.30 -9.59 33.56
CA ASN A 146 -4.11 -10.53 34.33
C ASN A 146 -4.74 -11.62 33.45
N LEU A 147 -5.11 -12.75 34.08
CA LEU A 147 -5.63 -13.93 33.39
C LEU A 147 -6.95 -13.65 32.65
N ALA A 148 -7.84 -12.84 33.23
CA ALA A 148 -9.12 -12.50 32.63
C ALA A 148 -8.93 -11.68 31.34
N ASP A 149 -8.00 -10.73 31.35
CA ASP A 149 -7.64 -9.92 30.19
C ASP A 149 -6.96 -10.76 29.10
N ALA A 150 -6.12 -11.72 29.49
CA ALA A 150 -5.54 -12.68 28.55
C ALA A 150 -6.60 -13.52 27.83
N VAL A 151 -7.61 -14.03 28.55
CA VAL A 151 -8.71 -14.82 27.97
C VAL A 151 -9.56 -13.96 27.04
N ARG A 152 -9.95 -12.76 27.49
CA ARG A 152 -10.76 -11.82 26.67
C ARG A 152 -10.03 -11.44 25.38
N GLN A 153 -8.72 -11.27 25.43
CA GLN A 153 -7.95 -10.97 24.23
C GLN A 153 -7.89 -12.15 23.25
N LEU A 154 -7.77 -13.38 23.77
CA LEU A 154 -7.78 -14.59 22.96
C LEU A 154 -9.13 -14.74 22.23
N GLU A 155 -10.24 -14.52 22.95
CA GLU A 155 -11.59 -14.51 22.38
C GLU A 155 -11.77 -13.39 21.35
N ALA A 156 -11.24 -12.19 21.62
CA ALA A 156 -11.28 -11.08 20.66
C ALA A 156 -10.43 -11.34 19.40
N MET A 157 -9.33 -12.08 19.53
CA MET A 157 -8.53 -12.53 18.38
C MET A 157 -9.26 -13.60 17.55
N GLU A 158 -9.99 -14.50 18.21
CA GLU A 158 -10.81 -15.52 17.55
C GLU A 158 -12.00 -14.90 16.80
N LEU A 159 -12.65 -13.89 17.39
CA LEU A 159 -13.77 -13.15 16.78
C LEU A 159 -13.35 -12.27 15.59
N ARG A 160 -12.12 -11.73 15.60
CA ARG A 160 -11.56 -10.92 14.49
C ARG A 160 -11.23 -11.73 13.23
N GLY A 161 -11.59 -13.01 13.16
CA GLY A 161 -11.56 -13.77 11.92
C GLY A 161 -10.16 -13.94 11.34
N SER A 162 -9.14 -14.04 12.20
CA SER A 162 -7.87 -14.63 11.77
C SER A 162 -8.11 -16.12 11.50
N THR A 163 -8.62 -16.44 10.31
CA THR A 163 -8.91 -17.81 9.85
C THR A 163 -7.66 -18.65 9.62
N SER A 164 -6.52 -18.20 10.13
CA SER A 164 -5.29 -18.97 10.23
C SER A 164 -4.89 -19.16 11.69
N SER A 165 -5.85 -19.54 12.54
CA SER A 165 -5.48 -20.31 13.73
C SER A 165 -4.67 -21.50 13.23
N PRO A 166 -3.38 -21.64 13.61
CA PRO A 166 -2.66 -22.87 13.33
C PRO A 166 -3.52 -23.97 13.92
N LYS A 167 -3.96 -24.94 13.10
CA LYS A 167 -4.67 -26.12 13.61
C LYS A 167 -3.85 -26.59 14.79
N VAL A 168 -4.39 -26.49 16.00
CA VAL A 168 -3.65 -26.81 17.23
C VAL A 168 -3.13 -28.20 16.99
N ALA A 169 -1.82 -28.32 16.75
CA ALA A 169 -1.24 -29.57 16.36
C ALA A 169 -1.45 -30.49 17.55
N MET A 170 -2.37 -31.45 17.40
CA MET A 170 -2.61 -32.43 18.44
C MET A 170 -1.27 -33.12 18.66
N THR A 171 -0.70 -32.91 19.84
CA THR A 171 0.54 -33.56 20.21
C THR A 171 0.20 -34.92 20.81
N PHE A 172 1.12 -35.88 20.72
CA PHE A 172 0.93 -37.19 21.34
C PHE A 172 0.59 -37.07 22.85
N LYS A 173 1.06 -36.01 23.52
CA LYS A 173 0.74 -35.72 24.93
C LYS A 173 -0.75 -35.48 25.19
N LEU A 174 -1.48 -34.88 24.25
CA LEU A 174 -2.92 -34.64 24.35
C LEU A 174 -3.74 -35.87 23.92
N TYR A 175 -3.24 -36.62 22.94
CA TYR A 175 -3.89 -37.83 22.42
C TYR A 175 -3.80 -39.02 23.39
N TYR A 176 -2.63 -39.21 24.01
CA TYR A 176 -2.33 -40.33 24.88
C TYR A 176 -3.31 -40.55 26.05
N PRO A 177 -3.65 -39.54 26.88
CA PRO A 177 -4.56 -39.75 28.01
C PRO A 177 -5.97 -40.15 27.56
N ARG A 178 -6.48 -39.57 26.45
CA ARG A 178 -7.79 -39.94 25.91
C ARG A 178 -7.80 -41.37 25.40
N LYS A 179 -6.79 -41.74 24.62
CA LYS A 179 -6.75 -43.07 24.00
C LYS A 179 -6.50 -44.19 25.00
N ILE A 180 -5.77 -43.93 26.08
CA ILE A 180 -5.51 -44.98 27.07
C ILE A 180 -6.75 -45.30 27.93
N GLU A 181 -7.64 -44.33 28.15
CA GLU A 181 -8.92 -44.56 28.84
C GLU A 181 -9.83 -45.47 28.01
N GLU A 182 -9.94 -45.19 26.70
CA GLU A 182 -10.66 -46.06 25.75
C GLU A 182 -10.06 -47.47 25.70
N LEU A 183 -8.73 -47.59 25.58
CA LEU A 183 -8.05 -48.88 25.48
C LEU A 183 -8.16 -49.72 26.76
N LYS A 184 -8.20 -49.08 27.94
CA LYS A 184 -8.44 -49.76 29.22
C LYS A 184 -9.86 -50.27 29.34
N ALA A 185 -10.84 -49.55 28.79
CA ALA A 185 -12.24 -49.97 28.77
C ALA A 185 -12.46 -51.14 27.79
N GLU A 186 -11.84 -51.09 26.61
CA GLU A 186 -11.99 -52.15 25.59
C GLU A 186 -11.26 -53.44 25.96
N LYS A 187 -10.06 -53.34 26.55
CA LYS A 187 -9.20 -54.50 26.85
C LYS A 187 -8.62 -54.36 28.25
N PRO A 188 -9.38 -54.65 29.32
CA PRO A 188 -8.84 -54.62 30.67
C PRO A 188 -7.78 -55.73 30.86
N GLY A 189 -6.73 -55.47 31.63
CA GLY A 189 -5.73 -56.47 32.04
C GLY A 189 -4.40 -56.49 31.27
N LEU A 190 -4.16 -55.55 30.35
CA LEU A 190 -2.84 -55.40 29.70
C LEU A 190 -1.85 -54.64 30.60
N LYS A 191 -0.55 -54.86 30.38
CA LYS A 191 0.50 -54.05 31.03
C LYS A 191 0.51 -52.63 30.46
N LEU A 192 0.89 -51.66 31.29
CA LEU A 192 0.98 -50.25 30.88
C LEU A 192 1.89 -50.03 29.66
N THR A 193 2.97 -50.82 29.54
CA THR A 193 3.86 -50.79 28.36
C THR A 193 3.12 -51.19 27.09
N GLN A 194 2.29 -52.23 27.14
CA GLN A 194 1.51 -52.70 25.99
C GLN A 194 0.44 -51.67 25.57
N TYR A 195 -0.20 -51.00 26.54
CA TYR A 195 -1.13 -49.89 26.22
C TYR A 195 -0.43 -48.71 25.56
N LYS A 196 0.81 -48.38 26.00
CA LYS A 196 1.61 -47.33 25.37
C LYS A 196 1.93 -47.67 23.92
N ASP A 197 2.33 -48.90 23.64
CA ASP A 197 2.63 -49.36 22.29
C ASP A 197 1.37 -49.35 21.40
N LEU A 198 0.22 -49.79 21.92
CA LEU A 198 -1.05 -49.73 21.20
C LEU A 198 -1.50 -48.29 20.92
N ALA A 199 -1.40 -47.40 21.91
CA ALA A 199 -1.74 -45.99 21.76
C ALA A 199 -0.78 -45.29 20.78
N TRP A 200 0.50 -45.63 20.78
CA TRP A 200 1.49 -45.11 19.83
C TRP A 200 1.21 -45.59 18.40
N ASN A 201 0.90 -46.88 18.21
CA ASN A 201 0.54 -47.43 16.91
C ASN A 201 -0.77 -46.80 16.37
N ALA A 202 -1.76 -46.58 17.24
CA ALA A 202 -2.99 -45.87 16.89
C ALA A 202 -2.71 -44.40 16.51
N TRP A 203 -1.81 -43.73 17.25
CA TRP A 203 -1.37 -42.37 16.96
C TRP A 203 -0.69 -42.25 15.59
N GLN A 204 0.20 -43.19 15.24
CA GLN A 204 0.86 -43.19 13.94
C GLN A 204 -0.10 -43.30 12.76
N ARG A 205 -1.28 -43.92 12.95
CA ARG A 205 -2.31 -44.07 11.91
C ARG A 205 -3.44 -43.03 12.02
N SER A 206 -3.48 -42.25 13.09
CA SER A 206 -4.55 -41.28 13.35
C SER A 206 -4.48 -40.10 12.36
N PRO A 207 -5.62 -39.59 11.86
CA PRO A 207 -5.67 -38.36 11.07
C PRO A 207 -5.30 -37.12 11.90
N GLU A 208 -5.35 -37.22 13.22
CA GLU A 208 -4.96 -36.13 14.14
C GLU A 208 -3.44 -35.95 14.24
N ASN A 209 -2.65 -36.92 13.75
CA ASN A 209 -1.20 -36.84 13.76
C ASN A 209 -0.71 -35.85 12.70
N PRO A 210 0.05 -34.80 13.07
CA PRO A 210 0.58 -33.84 12.13
C PRO A 210 1.39 -34.47 10.98
N LYS A 211 2.03 -35.63 11.22
CA LYS A 211 2.77 -36.37 10.18
C LYS A 211 1.88 -36.89 9.06
N ASN A 212 0.59 -37.10 9.31
CA ASN A 212 -0.38 -37.65 8.36
C ASN A 212 -1.23 -36.56 7.68
N GLN A 213 -1.00 -35.28 8.00
CA GLN A 213 -1.77 -34.13 7.50
C GLN A 213 -1.11 -33.40 6.32
N GLN A 214 -0.03 -33.98 5.76
CA GLN A 214 0.68 -33.44 4.60
C GLN A 214 0.06 -33.84 3.26
#